data_AF-A0A7C4NU59-F1
#
_entry.id   AF-A0A7C4NU59-F1
#
_cell.length_a   1.000
_cell.length_b   1.000
_cell.length_c   1.000
_cell.angle_alpha   90.00
_cell.angle_beta   90.00
_cell.angle_gamma   90.00
#
_symmetry.space_group_name_H-M   'P 1'
#
loop_
_entity.id
_entity.type
_entity.pdbx_description
1 polymer ?
#
loop_
_entity_poly.entity_id
_entity_poly.type
_entity_poly.pdbx_seq_one_letter_code
_entity_poly.pdbx_strand_id
1 'polypeptide(L)'
;MGKRRRKVLKIKGFTLVEALIAILILSLIIIGVANLITGSVGSTRDRIIMECLVNAANSAVEACRGGINLSNFQCGGINVHITLSRDCSILTVPTQTWDANCEEIRVTTSYGGRQHVLTDLVCRFWDGS
;
A
#
# COMPACT_ATOMS: atom_id res chain seq x y z
N MET A 1 -5.37 -52.45 55.34
CA MET A 1 -6.61 -52.32 54.53
C MET A 1 -6.83 -50.86 54.18
N GLY A 2 -6.60 -50.45 52.93
CA GLY A 2 -6.82 -49.06 52.47
C GLY A 2 -7.62 -49.02 51.18
N LYS A 3 -8.95 -48.90 51.28
CA LYS A 3 -9.85 -48.83 50.12
C LYS A 3 -9.81 -47.41 49.53
N ARG A 4 -8.97 -47.18 48.51
CA ARG A 4 -8.98 -45.95 47.70
C ARG A 4 -10.29 -45.85 46.92
N ARG A 5 -11.22 -45.01 47.36
CA ARG A 5 -12.44 -44.70 46.60
C ARG A 5 -12.06 -43.83 45.40
N ARG A 6 -12.12 -44.37 44.18
CA ARG A 6 -12.09 -43.56 42.96
C ARG A 6 -13.35 -42.70 42.93
N LYS A 7 -13.21 -41.38 43.04
CA LYS A 7 -14.29 -40.45 42.72
C LYS A 7 -14.50 -40.51 41.21
N VAL A 8 -15.58 -41.16 40.78
CA VAL A 8 -16.05 -41.08 39.39
C VAL A 8 -16.47 -39.63 39.16
N LEU A 9 -15.78 -38.93 38.26
CA LEU A 9 -16.19 -37.60 37.81
C LEU A 9 -17.57 -37.77 37.14
N LYS A 10 -18.63 -37.27 37.78
CA LYS A 10 -19.95 -37.16 37.14
C LYS A 10 -19.84 -36.08 36.07
N ILE A 11 -19.72 -36.49 34.81
CA ILE A 11 -19.89 -35.60 33.67
C ILE A 11 -21.38 -35.22 33.66
N LYS A 12 -21.72 -34.00 34.07
CA LYS A 12 -23.07 -33.46 33.88
C LYS A 12 -23.28 -33.33 32.37
N GLY A 13 -24.32 -33.98 31.85
CA GLY A 13 -24.68 -33.89 30.43
C GLY A 13 -25.02 -32.46 30.04
N PHE A 14 -24.65 -32.10 28.81
CA PHE A 14 -24.92 -30.79 28.22
C PHE A 14 -26.41 -30.67 27.88
N THR A 15 -27.05 -29.57 28.28
CA THR A 15 -28.49 -29.38 28.02
C THR A 15 -28.71 -28.81 26.62
N LEU A 16 -29.86 -29.11 26.00
CA LEU A 16 -30.19 -28.65 24.65
C LEU A 16 -30.21 -27.12 24.55
N VAL A 17 -30.64 -26.43 25.60
CA VAL A 17 -30.64 -24.96 25.68
C VAL A 17 -29.23 -24.40 25.73
N GLU A 18 -28.34 -25.02 26.50
CA GLU A 18 -26.93 -24.63 26.61
C GLU A 18 -26.20 -24.80 25.28
N ALA A 19 -26.56 -25.81 24.49
CA ALA A 19 -26.09 -25.99 23.12
C ALA A 19 -26.55 -24.88 22.17
N LEU A 20 -27.83 -24.51 22.24
CA LEU A 20 -28.38 -23.41 21.44
C LEU A 20 -27.69 -22.09 21.74
N ILE A 21 -27.48 -21.78 23.02
CA ILE A 21 -26.78 -20.56 23.45
C ILE A 21 -25.32 -20.58 22.98
N ALA A 22 -24.62 -21.71 23.13
CA ALA A 22 -23.24 -21.84 22.68
C ALA A 22 -23.10 -21.65 21.17
N ILE A 23 -24.01 -22.21 20.36
CA ILE A 23 -24.02 -22.05 18.90
C ILE A 23 -24.31 -20.59 18.50
N LEU A 24 -25.24 -19.93 19.20
CA LEU A 24 -25.55 -18.52 18.98
C LEU A 24 -24.34 -17.61 19.27
N ILE A 25 -23.65 -17.83 20.40
CA ILE A 25 -22.46 -17.05 20.75
C ILE A 25 -21.35 -17.31 19.73
N LEU A 26 -21.14 -18.57 19.35
CA LEU A 26 -20.13 -18.96 18.37
C LEU A 26 -20.39 -18.30 17.00
N SER A 27 -21.64 -18.26 16.54
CA SER A 27 -21.98 -17.66 15.26
C SER A 27 -21.72 -16.14 15.25
N LEU A 28 -22.06 -15.44 16.34
CA LEU A 28 -21.76 -14.01 16.49
C LEU A 28 -20.25 -13.73 16.47
N ILE A 29 -19.45 -14.56 17.15
CA ILE A 29 -17.99 -14.43 17.16
C ILE A 29 -17.43 -14.63 15.75
N ILE A 30 -17.87 -15.68 15.03
CA ILE A 30 -17.40 -15.97 13.67
C ILE A 30 -17.70 -14.80 12.73
N ILE A 31 -18.93 -14.26 12.77
CA ILE A 31 -19.32 -13.11 11.96
C ILE A 31 -18.47 -11.88 12.32
N GLY A 32 -18.23 -11.64 13.61
CA GLY A 32 -17.38 -10.54 14.07
C GLY A 32 -15.95 -10.65 13.54
N VAL A 33 -15.32 -11.82 13.67
CA VAL A 33 -13.96 -12.08 13.19
C VAL A 33 -13.87 -11.96 11.67
N ALA A 34 -14.84 -12.49 10.92
CA ALA A 34 -14.88 -12.38 9.47
C ALA A 34 -14.86 -10.92 9.01
N ASN A 35 -15.69 -10.06 9.63
CA ASN A 35 -15.73 -8.63 9.33
C ASN A 35 -14.39 -7.93 9.64
N LEU A 36 -13.74 -8.26 10.75
CA LEU A 36 -12.43 -7.70 11.11
C LEU A 36 -11.35 -8.11 10.09
N ILE A 37 -11.36 -9.36 9.64
CA ILE A 37 -10.42 -9.85 8.61
C ILE A 37 -10.65 -9.09 7.30
N THR A 38 -11.89 -9.04 6.82
CA THR A 38 -12.22 -8.37 5.55
C THR A 38 -11.86 -6.88 5.59
N GLY A 39 -12.18 -6.19 6.68
CA GLY A 39 -11.80 -4.77 6.87
C GLY A 39 -10.28 -4.56 6.88
N SER A 40 -9.54 -5.43 7.57
CA SER A 40 -8.08 -5.36 7.66
C SER A 40 -7.41 -5.59 6.29
N VAL A 41 -7.93 -6.53 5.49
CA VAL A 41 -7.43 -6.79 4.13
C VAL A 41 -7.67 -5.59 3.21
N GLY A 42 -8.85 -4.97 3.28
CA GLY A 42 -9.16 -3.75 2.54
C GLY A 42 -8.20 -2.61 2.86
N SER A 43 -8.02 -2.32 4.16
CA SER A 43 -7.09 -1.28 4.61
C SER A 43 -5.64 -1.56 4.19
N THR A 44 -5.23 -2.82 4.19
CA THR A 44 -3.87 -3.22 3.77
C THR A 44 -3.68 -3.00 2.28
N ARG A 45 -4.66 -3.38 1.43
CA ARG A 45 -4.60 -3.11 -0.01
C ARG A 45 -4.54 -1.62 -0.30
N ASP A 46 -5.30 -0.82 0.43
CA ASP A 46 -5.35 0.62 0.23
C ASP A 46 -4.02 1.28 0.54
N ARG A 47 -3.40 0.86 1.64
CA ARG A 47 -2.05 1.27 2.01
C ARG A 47 -1.02 0.88 0.95
N ILE A 48 -1.04 -0.37 0.47
CA ILE A 48 -0.11 -0.84 -0.57
C ILE A 48 -0.27 -0.01 -1.85
N ILE A 49 -1.50 0.26 -2.28
CA ILE A 49 -1.76 1.10 -3.46
C ILE A 49 -1.16 2.50 -3.26
N MET A 50 -1.40 3.12 -2.11
CA MET A 50 -0.87 4.46 -1.82
C MET A 50 0.66 4.48 -1.79
N GLU A 51 1.30 3.51 -1.14
CA GLU A 51 2.76 3.37 -1.13
C GLU A 51 3.32 3.19 -2.55
N CYS A 52 2.65 2.39 -3.39
CA CYS A 52 3.03 2.23 -4.79
C CYS A 52 2.86 3.53 -5.61
N LEU A 53 1.80 4.29 -5.39
CA LEU A 53 1.59 5.57 -6.07
C LEU A 53 2.67 6.59 -5.72
N VAL A 54 3.06 6.66 -4.44
CA VAL A 54 4.15 7.53 -3.97
C VAL A 54 5.50 7.08 -4.53
N ASN A 55 5.79 5.78 -4.48
CA ASN A 55 7.06 5.26 -5.00
C ASN A 55 7.18 5.47 -6.52
N ALA A 56 6.10 5.27 -7.26
CA ALA A 56 6.03 5.58 -8.69
C ALA A 56 6.27 7.07 -8.96
N ALA A 57 5.72 7.97 -8.14
CA ALA A 57 5.90 9.41 -8.30
C ALA A 57 7.36 9.82 -8.08
N ASN A 58 7.96 9.35 -6.98
CA ASN A 58 9.38 9.60 -6.69
C ASN A 58 10.29 9.02 -7.78
N SER A 59 10.02 7.79 -8.23
CA SER A 59 10.79 7.18 -9.32
C SER A 59 10.66 7.96 -10.63
N ALA A 60 9.49 8.54 -10.91
CA ALA A 60 9.28 9.39 -12.08
C ALA A 60 10.06 10.70 -11.98
N VAL A 61 10.10 11.34 -10.81
CA VAL A 61 10.92 12.54 -10.57
C VAL A 61 12.39 12.23 -10.82
N GLU A 62 12.90 11.12 -10.28
CA GLU A 62 14.31 10.74 -10.46
C GLU A 62 14.64 10.37 -11.92
N ALA A 63 13.74 9.69 -12.62
CA ALA A 63 13.89 9.49 -14.07
C ALA A 63 13.86 10.82 -14.84
N CYS A 64 13.02 11.76 -14.40
CA CYS A 64 12.93 13.10 -14.98
C CYS A 64 14.24 13.89 -14.84
N ARG A 65 14.93 13.78 -13.69
CA ARG A 65 16.27 14.33 -13.50
C ARG A 65 17.25 13.77 -14.54
N GLY A 66 17.12 12.48 -14.84
CA GLY A 66 17.82 11.79 -15.94
C GLY A 66 17.33 12.16 -17.35
N GLY A 67 16.31 13.01 -17.50
CA GLY A 67 15.66 13.40 -18.77
C GLY A 67 14.83 12.31 -19.42
N ILE A 68 14.32 11.37 -18.62
CA ILE A 68 13.51 10.25 -19.10
C ILE A 68 12.08 10.44 -18.61
N ASN A 69 11.11 10.31 -19.52
CA ASN A 69 9.70 10.30 -19.18
C ASN A 69 9.23 8.88 -18.86
N LEU A 70 8.97 8.61 -17.58
CA LEU A 70 8.29 7.38 -17.18
C LEU A 70 6.79 7.53 -17.34
N SER A 71 6.17 6.59 -18.07
CA SER A 71 4.71 6.53 -18.28
C SER A 71 4.03 5.50 -17.37
N ASN A 72 4.76 4.50 -16.89
CA ASN A 72 4.25 3.42 -16.07
C ASN A 72 5.30 2.91 -15.08
N PHE A 73 4.85 2.39 -13.94
CA PHE A 73 5.72 1.81 -12.90
C PHE A 73 5.06 0.60 -12.25
N GLN A 74 5.76 -0.53 -12.24
CA GLN A 74 5.28 -1.76 -11.64
C GLN A 74 5.63 -1.82 -10.14
N CYS A 75 4.63 -2.01 -9.29
CA CYS A 75 4.82 -2.11 -7.84
C CYS A 75 3.79 -3.04 -7.22
N GLY A 76 4.19 -3.98 -6.34
CA GLY A 76 3.24 -4.81 -5.60
C GLY A 76 2.24 -5.61 -6.46
N GLY A 77 2.60 -5.94 -7.70
CA GLY A 77 1.72 -6.62 -8.66
C GLY A 77 0.72 -5.71 -9.40
N ILE A 78 0.75 -4.39 -9.16
CA ILE A 78 -0.05 -3.41 -9.89
C ILE A 78 0.84 -2.58 -10.82
N ASN A 79 0.28 -2.15 -11.95
CA ASN A 79 0.92 -1.24 -12.88
C ASN A 79 0.35 0.16 -12.69
N VAL A 80 1.15 1.06 -12.12
CA VAL A 80 0.76 2.44 -11.84
C VAL A 80 0.98 3.28 -13.09
N HIS A 81 -0.05 4.03 -13.49
CA HIS A 81 0.07 4.97 -14.60
C HIS A 81 0.64 6.29 -14.12
N ILE A 82 1.56 6.88 -14.88
CA ILE A 82 2.26 8.13 -14.55
C ILE A 82 2.00 9.15 -15.66
N THR A 83 1.67 10.37 -15.26
CA THR A 83 1.52 11.53 -16.14
C THR A 83 2.39 12.67 -15.60
N LEU A 84 3.23 13.22 -16.47
CA LEU A 84 4.09 14.35 -16.17
C LEU A 84 3.45 15.63 -16.73
N SER A 85 3.54 16.75 -15.98
CA SER A 85 3.02 18.05 -16.43
C SER A 85 3.80 18.63 -17.61
N ARG A 86 5.07 18.25 -17.73
CA ARG A 86 5.99 18.64 -18.80
C ARG A 86 6.87 17.46 -19.18
N ASP A 87 7.41 17.51 -20.39
CA ASP A 87 8.43 16.56 -20.82
C ASP A 87 9.72 16.78 -19.99
N CYS A 88 10.42 15.73 -19.61
CA CYS A 88 11.67 15.83 -18.88
C CYS A 88 12.88 16.02 -19.81
N SER A 89 12.71 15.75 -21.10
CA SER A 89 13.75 15.91 -22.13
C SER A 89 13.97 17.38 -22.49
N ILE A 90 13.04 18.29 -22.13
CA ILE A 90 13.20 19.73 -22.36
C ILE A 90 14.17 20.39 -21.38
N LEU A 91 14.50 19.73 -20.26
CA LEU A 91 15.55 20.22 -19.38
C LEU A 91 16.89 20.01 -20.08
N THR A 92 17.44 21.10 -20.60
CA THR A 92 18.76 21.12 -21.20
C THR A 92 19.84 21.25 -20.13
N VAL A 93 21.00 20.66 -20.41
CA VAL A 93 22.21 20.89 -19.62
C VAL A 93 22.62 22.35 -19.85
N PRO A 94 22.89 23.14 -18.78
CA PRO A 94 23.32 24.51 -18.93
C PRO A 94 24.74 24.57 -19.54
N THR A 95 25.03 25.66 -20.25
CA THR A 95 26.29 25.82 -21.01
C THR A 95 27.44 26.42 -20.20
N GLN A 96 27.16 26.95 -19.00
CA GLN A 96 28.15 27.59 -18.14
C GLN A 96 28.55 26.66 -16.99
N THR A 97 29.84 26.67 -16.66
CA THR A 97 30.36 25.98 -15.47
C THR A 97 29.64 26.48 -14.20
N TRP A 98 29.25 25.54 -13.34
CA TRP A 98 28.52 25.81 -12.08
C TRP A 98 27.08 26.32 -12.22
N ASP A 99 26.51 26.30 -13.42
CA ASP A 99 25.11 26.67 -13.65
C ASP A 99 24.17 25.46 -13.52
N ALA A 100 22.89 25.75 -13.26
CA ALA A 100 21.83 24.75 -13.12
C ALA A 100 20.55 25.23 -13.78
N ASN A 101 19.98 24.40 -14.67
CA ASN A 101 18.66 24.64 -15.23
C ASN A 101 17.63 23.83 -14.45
N CYS A 102 16.71 24.51 -13.78
CA CYS A 102 15.71 23.90 -12.90
C CYS A 102 14.30 24.22 -13.38
N GLU A 103 13.44 23.22 -13.39
CA GLU A 103 12.03 23.35 -13.74
C GLU A 103 11.17 22.64 -12.70
N GLU A 104 10.02 23.24 -12.39
CA GLU A 104 9.03 22.58 -11.54
C GLU A 104 8.27 21.52 -12.36
N ILE A 105 8.37 20.26 -11.93
CA ILE A 105 7.70 19.13 -12.56
C ILE A 105 6.65 18.58 -11.62
N ARG A 106 5.41 18.51 -12.12
CA ARG A 106 4.29 17.89 -11.42
C ARG A 106 4.04 16.51 -12.00
N VAL A 107 4.22 15.50 -11.16
CA VAL A 107 3.95 14.10 -11.45
C VAL A 107 2.60 13.73 -10.87
N THR A 108 1.73 13.17 -11.71
CA THR A 108 0.46 12.58 -11.28
C THR A 108 0.52 11.08 -11.51
N THR A 109 0.42 10.30 -10.45
CA THR A 109 0.35 8.84 -10.53
C THR A 109 -1.06 8.36 -10.24
N SER A 110 -1.51 7.33 -10.94
CA SER A 110 -2.89 6.86 -10.83
C SER A 110 -3.02 5.35 -10.98
N TYR A 111 -3.96 4.79 -10.21
CA TYR A 111 -4.34 3.39 -10.29
C TYR A 111 -5.75 3.19 -9.73
N GLY A 112 -6.64 2.55 -10.51
CA GLY A 112 -7.97 2.13 -10.03
C GLY A 112 -8.83 3.26 -9.42
N GLY A 113 -8.75 4.48 -9.98
CA GLY A 113 -9.48 5.66 -9.49
C GLY A 113 -8.80 6.40 -8.33
N ARG A 114 -7.68 5.89 -7.79
CA ARG A 114 -6.84 6.61 -6.83
C ARG A 114 -5.73 7.34 -7.55
N GLN A 115 -5.37 8.50 -7.01
CA GLN A 115 -4.32 9.34 -7.56
C GLN A 115 -3.42 9.90 -6.45
N HIS A 116 -2.15 10.07 -6.77
CA HIS A 116 -1.21 10.83 -5.98
C HIS A 116 -0.55 11.87 -6.89
N VAL A 117 -0.36 13.08 -6.35
CA VAL A 117 0.29 14.17 -7.06
C VAL A 117 1.50 14.60 -6.24
N LEU A 118 2.64 14.62 -6.90
CA LEU A 118 3.89 15.12 -6.35
C LEU A 118 4.38 16.24 -7.26
N THR A 119 4.78 17.36 -6.67
CA THR A 119 5.45 18.44 -7.37
C THR A 119 6.85 18.56 -6.79
N ASP A 120 7.85 18.57 -7.66
CA ASP A 120 9.25 18.73 -7.26
C ASP A 120 10.02 19.62 -8.24
N LEU A 121 11.08 20.23 -7.75
CA LEU A 121 12.01 21.03 -8.55
C LEU A 121 13.09 20.11 -9.12
N VAL A 122 13.02 19.83 -10.42
CA VAL A 122 13.97 18.99 -11.12
C VAL A 122 15.04 19.90 -11.71
N CYS A 123 16.31 19.64 -11.39
CA CYS A 123 17.44 20.42 -11.89
C CYS A 123 18.40 19.55 -12.69
N ARG A 124 18.95 20.12 -13.77
CA ARG A 124 20.12 19.62 -14.47
C ARG A 124 21.28 20.58 -14.29
N PHE A 125 22.43 20.02 -13.96
CA PHE A 125 23.66 20.74 -13.70
C PHE A 125 24.60 20.61 -14.89
N TRP A 126 25.50 21.58 -15.04
CA TRP A 126 26.58 21.49 -16.03
C TRP A 126 27.37 20.18 -15.86
N ASP A 127 27.58 19.46 -16.96
CA ASP A 127 28.13 18.09 -16.96
C ASP A 127 29.54 17.98 -17.55
N GLY A 128 30.17 19.10 -17.95
CA GLY A 128 31.48 19.07 -18.58
C GLY A 128 31.48 19.23 -20.11
N SER A 129 30.30 19.27 -20.75
CA SER A 129 30.16 19.37 -22.21
C SER A 129 30.29 20.79 -22.76
#